data_AF-A0A7X3Y5E8-F1
#
_entry.id   AF-A0A7X3Y5E8-F1
#
_cell.length_a   1.000
_cell.length_b   1.000
_cell.length_c   1.000
_cell.angle_alpha   90.00
_cell.angle_beta   90.00
_cell.angle_gamma   90.00
#
_symmetry.space_group_name_H-M   'P 1'
#
loop_
_entity.id
_entity.type
_entity.pdbx_description
1 polymer ?
#
loop_
_entity_poly.entity_id
_entity_poly.type
_entity_poly.pdbx_seq_one_letter_code
_entity_poly.pdbx_strand_id
1 'polypeptide(L)' 'MWVEFKRVKGLKAAEMWKTLYEGEGLPTRIMPDRVEQWGDEFAEFKVCIPRAREHVAEEIERKV' A
#
# COMPACT_ATOMS: atom_id res chain seq x y z
N MET A 1 -2.31 14.90 -2.14
CA MET A 1 -2.15 14.48 -0.73
C MET A 1 -2.38 12.97 -0.68
N TRP A 2 -1.58 12.21 0.07
CA TRP A 2 -1.67 10.75 0.18
C TRP A 2 -2.49 10.36 1.41
N VAL A 3 -3.24 9.26 1.33
CA VAL A 3 -4.02 8.69 2.45
C VAL A 3 -3.64 7.24 2.69
N GLU A 4 -3.61 6.81 3.95
CA GLU A 4 -3.48 5.39 4.29
C GLU A 4 -4.76 4.68 3.84
N PHE A 5 -4.62 3.68 2.96
CA PHE A 5 -5.72 2.86 2.50
C PHE A 5 -5.73 1.50 3.20
N LYS A 6 -4.54 0.91 3.37
CA LYS A 6 -4.37 -0.42 3.96
C LYS A 6 -3.09 -0.51 4.76
N ARG A 7 -3.08 -1.40 5.75
CA ARG A 7 -1.88 -1.83 6.48
C ARG A 7 -1.60 -3.30 6.24
N VAL A 8 -0.33 -3.65 6.02
CA VAL A 8 0.12 -5.03 5.79
C VAL A 8 1.39 -5.33 6.56
N LYS A 9 1.61 -6.60 6.89
CA LYS A 9 2.85 -7.06 7.54
C LYS A 9 3.88 -7.48 6.50
N GLY A 10 5.09 -7.00 6.67
CA GLY A 10 6.26 -7.31 5.86
C GLY A 10 6.37 -6.50 4.57
N LEU A 11 7.61 -6.17 4.20
CA LEU A 11 7.92 -5.37 3.02
C LEU A 11 7.48 -6.04 1.72
N LYS A 12 7.64 -7.36 1.61
CA LYS A 12 7.24 -8.13 0.42
C LYS A 12 5.74 -7.99 0.13
N ALA A 13 4.90 -8.12 1.15
CA ALA A 13 3.45 -7.96 0.99
C ALA A 13 3.11 -6.53 0.56
N ALA A 14 3.76 -5.52 1.15
CA ALA A 14 3.57 -4.12 0.79
C ALA A 14 3.93 -3.84 -0.69
N GLU A 15 5.06 -4.36 -1.16
CA GLU A 15 5.51 -4.23 -2.55
C GLU A 15 4.59 -4.96 -3.54
N MET A 16 4.00 -6.10 -3.13
CA MET A 16 2.99 -6.80 -3.95
C MET A 16 1.74 -5.94 -4.15
N TRP A 17 1.20 -5.35 -3.08
CA TRP A 17 0.05 -4.43 -3.18
C TRP A 17 0.35 -3.21 -4.03
N LYS A 18 1.55 -2.62 -3.85
CA LYS A 18 2.00 -1.51 -4.68
C LYS A 18 2.03 -1.88 -6.15
N THR A 19 2.63 -3.03 -6.48
CA THR A 19 2.71 -3.52 -7.86
C THR A 19 1.33 -3.75 -8.47
N LEU A 20 0.40 -4.34 -7.71
CA LEU A 20 -0.98 -4.56 -8.15
C LEU A 20 -1.68 -3.24 -8.51
N TYR A 21 -1.68 -2.27 -7.59
CA TYR A 21 -2.35 -0.99 -7.82
C TYR A 21 -1.70 -0.19 -8.94
N GLU A 22 -0.36 -0.14 -8.99
CA GLU A 22 0.35 0.57 -10.06
C GLU A 22 0.14 -0.08 -11.43
N GLY A 23 -0.04 -1.40 -11.48
CA GLY A 23 -0.44 -2.14 -12.69
C GLY A 23 -1.80 -1.71 -13.26
N GLU A 24 -2.74 -1.33 -12.39
CA GLU A 24 -4.07 -0.79 -12.78
C GLU A 24 -4.05 0.75 -12.92
N GLY A 25 -2.88 1.39 -12.85
CA GLY A 25 -2.73 2.83 -13.01
C GLY A 25 -3.07 3.67 -11.77
N LEU A 26 -3.12 3.06 -10.58
CA LEU A 26 -3.28 3.75 -9.30
C LEU A 26 -1.90 3.95 -8.63
N PRO A 27 -1.33 5.17 -8.65
CA PRO A 27 -0.04 5.44 -8.02
C PRO A 27 -0.08 5.05 -6.55
N THR A 28 0.92 4.33 -6.06
CA THR A 28 0.90 3.80 -4.69
C THR A 28 2.22 4.05 -3.99
N ARG A 29 2.14 4.45 -2.72
CA ARG A 29 3.31 4.64 -1.86
C ARG A 29 3.23 3.70 -0.68
N ILE A 30 4.32 3.00 -0.40
CA ILE A 30 4.46 2.24 0.85
C ILE A 30 5.35 2.99 1.83
N MET A 31 5.02 2.90 3.11
CA MET A 31 5.81 3.49 4.21
C MET A 31 5.72 2.55 5.41
N PRO A 32 6.80 2.30 6.17
CA PRO A 32 6.69 1.56 7.41
C PRO A 32 5.89 2.39 8.43
N ASP A 33 5.19 1.71 9.33
CA ASP A 33 4.50 2.37 10.43
C ASP A 33 5.50 3.11 11.33
N ARG A 34 6.69 2.53 11.52
CA ARG A 34 7.84 3.12 12.21
C ARG A 34 9.08 3.03 11.34
N VAL A 35 9.74 4.16 11.10
CA VAL A 35 10.92 4.25 10.22
C VAL A 35 12.05 3.31 10.68
N GLU A 36 12.17 3.11 11.99
CA GLU A 36 13.15 2.23 12.63
C GLU A 36 12.99 0.75 12.24
N GLN A 37 11.81 0.36 11.76
CA GLN A 37 11.46 -1.02 11.42
C GLN A 37 11.68 -1.36 9.93
N TRP A 38 12.23 -0.45 9.11
CA TRP A 38 12.37 -0.69 7.66
C TRP A 38 13.14 -1.98 7.31
N GLY A 39 14.08 -2.39 8.16
CA GLY A 39 14.86 -3.63 7.98
C GLY A 39 14.28 -4.88 8.66
N ASP A 40 13.14 -4.76 9.36
CA ASP A 40 12.52 -5.88 10.07
C ASP A 40 11.50 -6.59 9.17
N GLU A 41 11.63 -7.90 9.02
CA GLU A 41 10.76 -8.72 8.15
C GLU A 41 9.29 -8.70 8.60
N PHE A 42 9.03 -8.46 9.88
CA PHE A 42 7.70 -8.43 10.50
C PHE A 42 7.15 -7.01 10.67
N ALA A 43 7.85 -5.99 10.18
CA ALA A 43 7.40 -4.61 10.24
C ALA A 43 6.05 -4.42 9.56
N GLU A 44 5.22 -3.55 10.13
CA GLU A 44 3.97 -3.13 9.50
C GLU A 44 4.22 -1.99 8.52
N PHE A 45 3.62 -2.10 7.34
CA PHE A 45 3.69 -1.11 6.28
C PHE A 45 2.31 -0.58 5.95
N LYS A 46 2.25 0.74 5.77
CA LYS A 46 1.10 1.50 5.28
C LYS A 46 1.18 1.56 3.77
N VAL A 47 0.14 1.09 3.11
CA VAL A 47 -0.08 1.25 1.68
C VAL A 47 -0.97 2.48 1.49
N CYS A 48 -0.40 3.50 0.85
CA CYS A 48 -0.99 4.81 0.69
C CYS A 48 -1.32 5.07 -0.78
N ILE A 49 -2.47 5.69 -1.01
CA ILE A 49 -2.97 6.07 -2.34
C ILE A 49 -3.27 7.56 -2.40
N PRO A 50 -3.44 8.17 -3.59
CA PRO A 50 -3.88 9.55 -3.71
C PRO A 50 -5.26 9.72 -3.10
N ARG A 51 -5.42 10.76 -2.28
CA ARG A 51 -6.72 11.19 -1.76
C ARG A 51 -7.72 11.37 -2.92
N ALA A 52 -8.98 11.00 -2.69
CA ALA A 52 -10.07 10.96 -3.67
C ALA A 52 -10.00 9.83 -4.73
N ARG A 53 -9.06 8.88 -4.57
CA ARG A 53 -8.99 7.65 -5.39
C ARG A 53 -9.21 6.36 -4.57
N GLU A 54 -9.76 6.48 -3.37
CA GLU A 54 -10.10 5.36 -2.49
C GLU A 54 -11.02 4.35 -3.19
N HIS A 55 -12.06 4.83 -3.85
CA HIS A 55 -12.97 4.00 -4.64
C HIS A 55 -12.27 3.19 -5.74
N VAL A 56 -11.20 3.73 -6.36
CA VAL A 56 -10.44 3.00 -7.38
C VAL A 56 -9.72 1.81 -6.73
N ALA A 57 -9.12 2.03 -5.56
CA ALA A 57 -8.47 0.96 -4.82
C ALA A 57 -9.47 -0.13 -4.39
N GLU A 58 -10.66 0.26 -3.91
CA GLU A 58 -11.74 -0.67 -3.57
C GLU A 58 -12.19 -1.52 -4.78
N GLU A 59 -12.33 -0.89 -5.96
CA GLU A 59 -12.68 -1.60 -7.19
C GLU A 59 -11.59 -2.57 -7.65
N ILE A 60 -10.30 -2.23 -7.45
CA ILE A 60 -9.18 -3.13 -7.75
C ILE A 60 -9.21 -4.34 -6.81
N GLU A 61 -9.39 -4.13 -5.50
CA GLU A 61 -9.44 -5.23 -4.53
C GLU A 61 -10.60 -6.20 -4.79
N ARG A 62 -11.74 -5.70 -5.29
CA ARG A 62 -12.87 -6.56 -5.66
C ARG A 62 -12.56 -7.53 -6.80
N LYS A 63 -11.54 -7.26 -7.62
CA LYS A 63 -11.16 -8.12 -8.75
C LYS A 63 -10.15 -9.22 -8.37
N VAL A 64 -9.53 -9.13 -7.19
CA VAL A 64 -8.44 -10.00 -6.73
C VAL A 64 -8.94 -11.07 -5.78
#